data_AF-A0A2G6NPN7-F1
#
_entry.id   AF-A0A2G6NPN7-F1
#
_cell.length_a   1.000
_cell.length_b   1.000
_cell.length_c   1.000
_cell.angle_alpha   90.00
_cell.angle_beta   90.00
_cell.angle_gamma   90.00
#
_symmetry.space_group_name_H-M   'P 1'
#
loop_
_entity.id
_entity.type
_entity.pdbx_description
1 polymer ?
#
loop_
_entity_poly.entity_id
_entity_poly.type
_entity_poly.pdbx_seq_one_letter_code
_entity_poly.pdbx_strand_id
1 'polypeptide(L)'
;MKQKIRHDQLDYITVYERAVHEQHYTHSRIIVISLTVIFVLLIVWAKFATINEVTRGMGVVIPSGKNQTVQNLEGGIVEELLVRDGDQVVKGQPLIKIKNQGFESIFNESKAAIYGLTLEIARLEAELNETALIIDPELEKKIPDIARVQNDLYQSNLRFLSNQRRI
;
A
#
# COMPACT_ATOMS: atom_id res chain seq x y z
N MET A 1 82.40 22.91 84.88
CA MET A 1 82.52 21.93 83.78
C MET A 1 82.16 22.62 82.47
N LYS A 2 83.15 23.07 81.68
CA LYS A 2 82.92 23.56 80.31
C LYS A 2 83.22 22.41 79.35
N GLN A 3 82.17 21.80 78.80
CA GLN A 3 82.30 20.75 77.80
C GLN A 3 82.82 21.38 76.51
N LYS A 4 84.09 21.13 76.19
CA LYS A 4 84.76 21.64 74.99
C LYS A 4 84.18 20.88 73.79
N ILE A 5 83.26 21.52 73.08
CA ILE A 5 82.71 20.94 71.85
C ILE A 5 83.84 20.83 70.83
N ARG A 6 84.09 19.60 70.39
CA ARG A 6 85.13 19.21 69.42
C ARG A 6 84.81 19.89 68.08
N HIS A 7 85.82 20.47 67.42
CA HIS A 7 85.66 21.24 66.18
C HIS A 7 84.94 20.45 65.06
N ASP A 8 85.13 19.13 65.03
CA ASP A 8 84.46 18.18 64.13
C ASP A 8 82.92 18.15 64.28
N GLN A 9 82.41 18.39 65.48
CA GLN A 9 80.97 18.44 65.72
C GLN A 9 80.34 19.72 65.14
N LEU A 10 81.09 20.84 65.09
CA LEU A 10 80.59 22.10 64.53
C LEU A 10 80.46 22.01 63.01
N ASP A 11 81.34 21.28 62.33
CA ASP A 11 81.24 21.07 60.89
C ASP A 11 80.01 20.22 60.52
N TYR A 12 79.69 19.21 61.35
CA TYR A 12 78.55 18.33 61.09
C TYR A 12 77.20 19.06 61.11
N ILE A 13 76.98 19.94 62.10
CA ILE A 13 75.74 20.75 62.20
C ILE A 13 75.68 21.81 61.09
N THR A 14 76.82 22.40 60.72
CA THR A 14 76.88 23.42 59.67
C THR A 14 76.64 22.83 58.28
N VAL A 15 77.14 21.62 58.02
CA VAL A 15 76.87 20.87 56.79
C VAL A 15 75.42 20.37 56.75
N TYR A 16 74.85 19.96 57.89
CA TYR A 16 73.45 19.56 57.98
C TYR A 16 72.49 20.73 57.72
N GLU A 17 72.75 21.91 58.31
CA GLU A 17 71.96 23.12 58.04
C GLU A 17 72.01 23.56 56.58
N ARG A 18 73.19 23.46 55.94
CA ARG A 18 73.36 23.79 54.51
C ARG A 18 72.65 22.78 53.59
N ALA A 19 72.72 21.48 53.89
CA ALA A 19 72.06 20.43 53.10
C ALA A 19 70.53 20.51 53.15
N VAL A 20 69.96 20.91 54.29
CA VAL A 20 68.50 21.11 54.43
C VAL A 20 68.04 22.37 53.70
N HIS A 21 68.85 23.43 53.65
CA HIS A 21 68.48 24.70 53.02
C HIS A 21 68.76 24.79 51.50
N GLU A 22 69.64 23.97 50.92
CA GLU A 22 70.02 24.09 49.50
C GLU A 22 69.19 23.28 48.49
N GLN A 23 68.35 22.31 48.89
CA GLN A 23 67.95 21.27 47.92
C GLN A 23 66.47 21.19 47.49
N HIS A 24 65.53 22.00 47.99
CA HIS A 24 64.10 21.73 47.70
C HIS A 24 63.20 22.94 47.41
N TYR A 25 63.61 23.87 46.55
CA TYR A 25 62.70 24.93 46.06
C TYR A 25 62.52 24.99 44.54
N THR A 26 63.53 24.64 43.75
CA THR A 26 63.44 24.78 42.28
C THR A 26 62.59 23.67 41.63
N HIS A 27 62.78 22.41 42.01
CA HIS A 27 62.03 21.28 41.43
C HIS A 27 60.54 21.31 41.80
N SER A 28 60.21 21.67 43.04
CA SER A 28 58.81 21.80 43.48
C SER A 28 58.08 22.92 42.70
N ARG A 29 58.73 24.07 42.49
CA ARG A 29 58.16 25.17 41.69
C ARG A 29 57.95 24.79 40.23
N ILE A 30 58.87 24.06 39.63
CA ILE A 30 58.73 23.58 38.24
C ILE A 30 57.51 22.66 38.11
N ILE A 31 57.26 21.78 39.09
CA ILE A 31 56.10 20.88 39.10
C ILE A 31 54.79 21.66 39.22
N VAL A 32 54.72 22.66 40.12
CA VAL A 32 53.51 23.47 40.29
C VAL A 32 53.22 24.30 39.04
N ILE A 33 54.26 24.88 38.42
CA ILE A 33 54.11 25.66 37.18
C ILE A 33 53.68 24.76 36.03
N SER A 34 54.29 23.58 35.86
CA SER A 34 53.91 22.66 34.78
C SER A 34 52.47 22.18 34.91
N LEU A 35 52.03 21.83 36.12
CA LEU A 35 50.65 21.45 36.40
C LEU A 35 49.68 22.59 36.06
N THR A 36 50.04 23.82 36.43
CA THR A 36 49.26 25.02 36.13
C THR A 36 49.13 25.24 34.63
N VAL A 37 50.24 25.13 33.88
CA VAL A 37 50.26 25.27 32.42
C VAL A 37 49.40 24.22 31.75
N ILE A 38 49.50 22.95 32.16
CA ILE A 38 48.66 21.87 31.63
C ILE A 38 47.19 22.15 31.88
N PHE A 39 46.83 22.62 33.07
CA PHE A 39 45.45 22.94 33.41
C PHE A 39 44.89 24.08 32.54
N VAL A 40 45.68 25.13 32.34
CA VAL A 40 45.31 26.25 31.44
C VAL A 40 45.13 25.75 30.01
N LEU A 41 46.03 24.90 29.51
CA LEU A 41 45.94 24.33 28.17
C LEU A 41 44.66 23.49 27.98
N LEU A 42 44.27 22.68 28.98
CA LEU A 42 43.05 21.90 28.94
C LEU A 42 41.79 22.78 28.91
N ILE A 43 41.76 23.88 29.66
CA ILE A 43 40.65 24.83 29.62
C ILE A 43 40.55 25.50 28.24
N VAL A 44 41.68 25.93 27.68
CA VAL A 44 41.71 26.53 26.35
C VAL A 44 41.22 25.53 25.31
N TRP A 45 41.67 24.27 25.37
CA TRP A 45 41.20 23.22 24.48
C TRP A 45 39.70 22.95 24.62
N ALA A 46 39.18 22.85 25.85
CA ALA A 46 37.77 22.60 26.10
C ALA A 46 36.85 23.69 25.53
N LYS A 47 37.33 24.95 25.47
CA LYS A 47 36.61 26.04 24.81
C LYS A 47 36.33 25.78 23.32
N PHE A 48 37.25 25.10 22.63
CA PHE A 48 37.14 24.80 21.20
C PHE A 48 36.56 23.40 20.91
N ALA A 49 36.43 22.56 21.94
CA ALA A 49 35.90 21.21 21.78
C ALA A 49 34.39 21.26 21.51
N THR A 50 33.98 20.86 20.30
CA THR A 50 32.58 20.73 19.92
C THR A 50 32.06 19.35 20.37
N ILE A 51 31.09 19.32 21.27
CA ILE A 51 30.41 18.08 21.63
C ILE A 51 29.35 17.79 20.57
N ASN A 52 29.55 16.72 19.81
CA ASN A 52 28.57 16.25 18.83
C ASN A 52 27.48 15.46 19.57
N GLU A 53 26.39 16.13 19.88
CA GLU A 53 25.20 15.46 20.42
C GLU A 53 24.38 14.88 19.26
N VAL A 54 24.29 13.55 19.17
CA VAL A 54 23.42 12.87 18.21
C VAL A 54 22.15 12.46 18.95
N THR A 55 21.16 13.34 18.99
CA THR A 55 19.81 13.00 19.45
C THR A 55 19.14 12.12 18.39
N ARG A 56 19.03 10.82 18.66
CA ARG A 56 18.26 9.90 17.81
C ARG A 56 16.78 10.03 18.16
N GLY A 57 16.02 10.80 17.37
CA GLY A 57 14.55 10.78 17.41
C GLY A 57 14.02 9.54 16.68
N MET A 58 13.22 8.71 17.34
CA MET A 58 12.49 7.63 16.68
C MET A 58 11.30 8.23 15.93
N GLY A 59 11.48 8.52 14.64
CA GLY A 59 10.37 8.87 13.75
C GLY A 59 9.85 7.61 13.05
N VAL A 60 8.58 7.27 13.28
CA VAL A 60 7.89 6.23 12.48
C VAL A 60 7.13 6.94 11.37
N VAL A 61 7.46 6.63 10.11
CA VAL A 61 6.67 7.06 8.95
C VAL A 61 5.45 6.15 8.85
N ILE A 62 4.28 6.66 9.24
CA ILE A 62 3.02 5.97 9.03
C ILE A 62 2.48 6.43 7.67
N PRO A 63 2.45 5.57 6.64
CA PRO A 63 1.79 5.93 5.39
C PRO A 63 0.30 6.16 5.65
N SER A 64 -0.18 7.35 5.31
CA SER A 64 -1.58 7.75 5.35
C SER A 64 -2.34 7.14 4.16
N GLY A 65 -2.43 5.80 4.15
CA GLY A 65 -3.21 5.05 3.17
C GLY A 65 -4.10 4.05 3.87
N LYS A 66 -5.42 4.27 3.85
CA LYS A 66 -6.38 3.21 4.20
C LYS A 66 -6.16 2.07 3.21
N ASN A 67 -5.76 0.89 3.69
CA ASN A 67 -5.87 -0.34 2.92
C ASN A 67 -7.34 -0.54 2.55
N GLN A 68 -7.72 -0.12 1.35
CA GLN A 68 -9.05 -0.40 0.81
C GLN A 68 -8.97 -1.74 0.11
N THR A 69 -9.40 -2.78 0.83
CA THR A 69 -9.55 -4.11 0.26
C THR A 69 -10.67 -4.06 -0.78
N VAL A 70 -10.32 -3.97 -2.06
CA VAL A 70 -11.27 -4.09 -3.17
C VAL A 70 -11.63 -5.56 -3.29
N GLN A 71 -12.69 -5.98 -2.59
CA GLN A 71 -13.27 -7.31 -2.74
C GLN A 71 -14.38 -7.22 -3.77
N ASN A 72 -14.27 -8.03 -4.82
CA ASN A 72 -15.33 -8.16 -5.80
C ASN A 72 -16.51 -8.91 -5.14
N LEU A 73 -17.67 -8.28 -5.09
CA LEU A 73 -18.90 -8.83 -4.50
C LEU A 73 -19.57 -9.88 -5.41
N GLU A 74 -19.14 -10.00 -6.68
CA GLU A 74 -19.76 -10.87 -7.66
C GLU A 74 -18.74 -11.85 -8.24
N GLY A 75 -18.59 -13.01 -7.59
CA GLY A 75 -17.65 -14.06 -7.97
C GLY A 75 -17.64 -14.37 -9.48
N GLY A 76 -16.49 -14.15 -10.11
CA GLY A 76 -16.18 -14.52 -11.48
C GLY A 76 -14.69 -14.85 -11.61
N ILE A 77 -14.31 -15.61 -12.64
CA ILE A 77 -12.90 -16.00 -12.86
C ILE A 77 -12.13 -14.77 -13.34
N VAL A 78 -11.01 -14.47 -12.68
CA VAL A 78 -10.09 -13.40 -13.09
C VAL A 78 -9.52 -13.74 -14.46
N GLU A 79 -9.78 -12.90 -15.47
CA GLU A 79 -9.25 -13.08 -16.82
C GLU A 79 -7.85 -12.50 -16.93
N GLU A 80 -7.68 -11.28 -16.44
CA GLU A 80 -6.47 -10.51 -16.63
C GLU A 80 -6.31 -9.47 -15.51
N LEU A 81 -5.09 -9.39 -14.96
CA LEU A 81 -4.70 -8.35 -14.01
C LEU A 81 -3.98 -7.24 -14.78
N LEU A 82 -4.54 -6.03 -14.77
CA LEU A 82 -4.06 -4.90 -15.57
C LEU A 82 -3.04 -4.02 -14.83
N VAL A 83 -2.70 -4.37 -13.59
CA VAL A 83 -1.82 -3.58 -12.71
C VAL A 83 -0.86 -4.49 -11.95
N ARG A 84 0.32 -3.96 -11.58
CA ARG A 84 1.32 -4.67 -10.78
C ARG A 84 1.46 -4.05 -9.40
N ASP A 85 1.96 -4.84 -8.45
CA ASP A 85 2.25 -4.35 -7.11
C ASP A 85 3.21 -3.16 -7.16
N GLY A 86 2.77 -2.02 -6.64
CA GLY A 86 3.52 -0.76 -6.63
C GLY A 86 3.14 0.25 -7.71
N ASP A 87 2.24 -0.08 -8.64
CA ASP A 87 1.74 0.87 -9.63
C ASP A 87 0.86 1.96 -8.99
N GLN A 88 1.05 3.21 -9.43
CA GLN A 88 0.15 4.32 -9.08
C GLN A 88 -1.12 4.24 -9.93
N VAL A 89 -2.27 4.09 -9.27
CA VAL A 89 -3.57 3.96 -9.92
C VAL A 89 -4.43 5.22 -9.72
N VAL A 90 -5.17 5.59 -10.75
CA VAL A 90 -6.06 6.76 -10.73
C VAL A 90 -7.52 6.30 -10.55
N LYS A 91 -8.36 7.15 -9.95
CA LYS A 91 -9.78 6.84 -9.76
C LYS A 91 -10.46 6.52 -11.10
N GLY A 92 -11.08 5.35 -11.19
CA GLY A 92 -11.77 4.88 -12.40
C GLY A 92 -10.91 4.05 -13.35
N GLN A 93 -9.63 3.86 -13.05
CA GLN A 93 -8.77 2.96 -13.83
C GLN A 93 -9.20 1.50 -13.63
N PRO A 94 -9.43 0.73 -14.70
CA PRO A 94 -9.71 -0.70 -14.60
C PRO A 94 -8.45 -1.42 -14.11
N LEU A 95 -8.59 -2.16 -13.01
CA LEU A 95 -7.49 -2.89 -12.35
C LEU A 95 -7.49 -4.37 -12.71
N ILE A 96 -8.68 -4.96 -12.81
CA ILE A 96 -8.89 -6.38 -13.04
C ILE A 96 -9.98 -6.51 -14.10
N LYS A 97 -9.77 -7.37 -15.08
CA LYS A 97 -10.80 -7.81 -16.01
C LYS A 97 -11.28 -9.19 -15.58
N ILE A 98 -12.58 -9.31 -15.35
CA ILE A 98 -13.22 -10.55 -14.94
C ILE A 98 -13.93 -11.12 -16.17
N LYS A 99 -13.63 -12.36 -16.54
CA LYS A 99 -14.34 -13.05 -17.63
C LYS A 99 -15.54 -13.75 -17.04
N ASN A 100 -16.72 -13.24 -17.36
CA ASN A 100 -17.95 -13.96 -17.05
C ASN A 100 -18.46 -14.68 -18.30
N GLN A 101 -17.99 -15.91 -18.53
CA GLN A 101 -18.47 -16.74 -19.65
C GLN A 101 -19.97 -17.06 -19.55
N GLY A 102 -20.61 -16.87 -18.38
CA GLY A 102 -22.05 -17.08 -18.22
C GLY A 102 -22.92 -15.92 -18.71
N PHE A 103 -22.41 -14.69 -18.74
CA PHE A 103 -23.25 -13.51 -19.01
C PHE A 103 -23.72 -13.42 -20.46
N GLU A 104 -22.89 -13.78 -21.44
CA GLU A 104 -23.33 -13.79 -22.84
C GLU A 104 -24.42 -14.83 -23.09
N SER A 105 -24.29 -16.03 -22.51
CA SER A 105 -25.32 -17.07 -22.62
C SER A 105 -26.64 -16.65 -21.98
N ILE A 106 -26.59 -16.11 -20.76
CA ILE A 106 -27.78 -15.61 -20.06
C ILE A 106 -28.43 -14.45 -20.82
N PHE A 107 -27.61 -13.53 -21.35
CA PHE A 107 -28.10 -12.41 -22.15
C PHE A 107 -28.77 -12.89 -23.45
N ASN A 108 -28.15 -13.83 -24.16
CA ASN A 108 -28.69 -14.38 -25.39
C ASN A 108 -29.96 -15.21 -25.14
N GLU A 109 -30.02 -15.98 -24.06
CA GLU A 109 -31.21 -16.73 -23.64
C GLU A 109 -32.37 -15.79 -23.29
N SER A 110 -32.13 -14.78 -22.46
CA SER A 110 -33.13 -13.77 -22.10
C SER A 110 -33.64 -13.01 -23.33
N LYS A 111 -32.74 -12.66 -24.24
CA LYS A 111 -33.08 -11.99 -25.50
C LYS A 111 -33.92 -12.88 -26.42
N ALA A 112 -33.58 -14.17 -26.53
CA ALA A 112 -34.37 -15.15 -27.28
C ALA A 112 -35.77 -15.33 -26.67
N ALA A 113 -35.89 -15.34 -25.34
CA ALA A 113 -37.18 -15.40 -24.66
C ALA A 113 -38.05 -14.17 -24.95
N ILE A 114 -37.47 -12.96 -24.91
CA ILE A 114 -38.17 -11.71 -25.27
C ILE A 114 -38.71 -11.79 -26.69
N TYR A 115 -37.89 -12.23 -27.64
CA TYR A 115 -38.30 -12.34 -29.03
C TYR A 115 -39.40 -13.40 -29.25
N GLY A 116 -39.32 -14.54 -28.58
CA GLY A 116 -40.37 -15.56 -28.62
C GLY A 116 -41.71 -15.04 -28.08
N LEU A 117 -41.69 -14.36 -26.93
CA LEU A 117 -42.88 -13.75 -26.34
C LEU A 117 -43.48 -12.66 -27.26
N THR A 118 -42.64 -11.88 -27.94
CA THR A 118 -43.11 -10.85 -28.88
C THR A 118 -43.86 -11.48 -30.06
N LEU A 119 -43.35 -12.59 -30.61
CA LEU A 119 -44.02 -13.32 -31.68
C LEU A 119 -45.31 -13.99 -31.21
N GLU A 120 -45.32 -14.50 -29.98
CA GLU A 120 -46.53 -15.08 -29.40
C GLU A 120 -47.64 -14.03 -29.24
N ILE A 121 -47.31 -12.83 -28.76
CA ILE A 121 -48.25 -11.71 -28.68
C ILE A 121 -48.79 -11.37 -30.08
N ALA A 122 -47.91 -11.23 -31.08
CA ALA A 122 -48.32 -10.93 -32.45
C ALA A 122 -49.25 -12.02 -33.03
N ARG A 123 -48.99 -13.30 -32.73
CA ARG A 123 -49.86 -14.42 -33.12
C ARG A 123 -51.22 -14.33 -32.44
N LEU A 124 -51.25 -14.10 -31.12
CA LEU A 124 -52.50 -14.01 -30.37
C LEU A 124 -53.35 -12.82 -30.81
N GLU A 125 -52.73 -11.68 -31.12
CA GLU A 125 -53.42 -10.50 -31.68
C GLU A 125 -53.97 -10.78 -33.08
N ALA A 126 -53.22 -11.49 -33.93
CA ALA A 126 -53.66 -11.90 -35.25
C ALA A 126 -54.87 -12.87 -35.18
N GLU A 127 -54.81 -13.84 -34.27
CA GLU A 127 -55.90 -14.79 -34.02
C GLU A 127 -57.15 -14.12 -33.46
N LEU A 128 -57.00 -13.20 -32.50
CA LEU A 128 -58.12 -12.46 -31.91
C LEU A 128 -58.86 -11.59 -32.94
N ASN A 129 -58.10 -10.93 -33.81
CA ASN A 129 -58.64 -10.00 -34.80
C ASN A 129 -58.99 -10.67 -36.14
N GLU A 130 -58.81 -11.99 -36.27
CA GLU A 130 -58.92 -12.73 -37.55
C GLU A 130 -58.09 -12.10 -38.69
N THR A 131 -56.92 -11.54 -38.37
CA THR A 131 -56.03 -10.86 -39.31
C THR A 131 -54.80 -11.70 -39.61
N ALA A 132 -54.14 -11.48 -40.75
CA ALA A 132 -52.92 -12.21 -41.09
C ALA A 132 -51.80 -11.92 -40.08
N LEU A 133 -51.09 -12.97 -39.65
CA LEU A 133 -49.90 -12.83 -38.81
C LEU A 133 -48.81 -12.07 -39.57
N ILE A 134 -48.43 -10.90 -39.06
CA ILE A 134 -47.33 -10.09 -39.58
C ILE A 134 -46.14 -10.28 -38.64
N ILE A 135 -45.12 -11.00 -39.12
CA ILE A 135 -43.85 -11.14 -38.41
C ILE A 135 -42.93 -10.02 -38.88
N ASP A 136 -42.30 -9.30 -37.94
CA ASP A 136 -41.28 -8.31 -38.26
C ASP A 136 -40.08 -9.01 -38.95
N PRO A 137 -39.67 -8.56 -40.16
CA PRO A 137 -38.51 -9.12 -40.87
C PRO A 137 -37.22 -9.12 -40.05
N GLU A 138 -37.06 -8.17 -39.13
CA GLU A 138 -35.91 -8.10 -38.22
C GLU A 138 -35.91 -9.23 -37.18
N LEU A 139 -37.09 -9.66 -36.72
CA LEU A 139 -37.24 -10.78 -35.78
C LEU A 139 -37.07 -12.12 -36.51
N GLU A 140 -37.64 -12.26 -37.71
CA GLU A 140 -37.52 -13.47 -38.53
C GLU A 140 -36.06 -13.82 -38.84
N LYS A 141 -35.23 -12.80 -39.13
CA LYS A 141 -33.80 -12.99 -39.36
C LYS A 141 -33.01 -13.37 -38.09
N LYS A 142 -33.45 -12.91 -36.92
CA LYS A 142 -32.76 -13.12 -35.63
C LYS A 142 -33.08 -14.46 -34.98
N ILE A 143 -34.30 -14.97 -35.15
CA ILE A 143 -34.78 -16.23 -34.57
C ILE A 143 -35.67 -16.98 -35.57
N PRO A 144 -35.09 -17.51 -36.67
CA PRO A 144 -35.86 -18.14 -37.75
C PRO A 144 -36.64 -19.37 -37.28
N ASP A 145 -36.07 -20.16 -36.36
CA ASP A 145 -36.71 -21.37 -35.85
C ASP A 145 -38.00 -21.06 -35.07
N ILE A 146 -37.96 -20.04 -34.20
CA ILE A 146 -39.11 -19.64 -33.39
C ILE A 146 -40.19 -18.99 -34.27
N ALA A 147 -39.80 -18.15 -35.22
CA ALA A 147 -40.74 -17.53 -36.17
C ALA A 147 -41.50 -18.59 -36.99
N ARG A 148 -40.78 -19.62 -37.48
CA ARG A 148 -41.39 -20.73 -38.21
C ARG A 148 -42.40 -21.49 -37.33
N VAL A 149 -42.04 -21.82 -36.09
CA VAL A 149 -42.93 -22.53 -35.16
C VAL A 149 -44.21 -21.73 -34.89
N GLN A 150 -44.10 -20.42 -34.66
CA GLN A 150 -45.29 -19.57 -34.42
C GLN A 150 -46.20 -19.50 -35.64
N ASN A 151 -45.62 -19.40 -36.84
CA ASN A 151 -46.39 -19.41 -38.09
C ASN A 151 -47.09 -20.77 -38.32
N ASP A 152 -46.39 -21.88 -38.08
CA ASP A 152 -46.97 -23.23 -38.18
C ASP A 152 -48.15 -23.40 -37.20
N LEU A 153 -47.99 -22.89 -35.96
CA LEU A 153 -49.04 -22.90 -34.94
C LEU A 153 -50.27 -22.10 -35.39
N TYR A 154 -50.04 -20.88 -35.89
CA TYR A 154 -51.08 -19.99 -36.40
C TYR A 154 -51.91 -20.68 -37.50
N GLN A 155 -51.23 -21.27 -38.49
CA GLN A 155 -51.88 -21.97 -39.58
C GLN A 155 -52.68 -23.20 -39.11
N SER A 156 -52.15 -23.95 -38.14
CA SER A 156 -52.84 -25.08 -37.52
C SER A 156 -54.14 -24.63 -36.84
N ASN A 157 -54.08 -23.53 -36.07
CA ASN A 157 -55.25 -22.97 -35.37
C ASN A 157 -56.32 -22.49 -36.35
N LEU A 158 -55.94 -21.77 -37.41
CA LEU A 158 -56.88 -21.34 -38.45
C LEU A 158 -57.61 -22.52 -39.12
N ARG A 159 -56.88 -23.60 -39.45
CA ARG A 159 -57.49 -24.82 -40.01
C ARG A 159 -58.53 -25.40 -39.05
N PHE A 160 -58.22 -25.44 -37.76
CA PHE A 160 -59.12 -25.93 -36.72
C PHE A 160 -60.41 -25.09 -36.64
N LEU A 161 -60.28 -23.76 -36.60
CA LEU A 161 -61.40 -22.83 -36.57
C LEU A 161 -62.28 -22.95 -37.82
N SER A 162 -61.66 -23.11 -39.00
CA SER A 162 -62.40 -23.26 -40.26
C SER A 162 -63.21 -24.56 -40.34
N ASN A 163 -62.70 -25.65 -39.74
CA ASN A 163 -63.39 -26.94 -39.71
C ASN A 163 -64.58 -26.91 -38.74
N GLN A 164 -64.45 -26.23 -37.61
CA GLN A 164 -65.54 -26.07 -36.64
C GLN A 164 -66.66 -25.17 -37.18
N ARG A 165 -66.34 -24.16 -37.99
CA ARG A 165 -67.32 -23.27 -38.62
C ARG A 165 -68.09 -23.92 -39.79
N ARG A 166 -67.68 -25.11 -40.23
CA ARG A 166 -68.24 -25.85 -41.39
C ARG A 166 -69.24 -26.96 -41.01
N ILE A 167 -69.50 -27.16 -39.72
CA ILE A 167 -70.49 -28.08 -39.15
C ILE A 167 -71.68 -27.24 -38.65
#